data_AF-A0A259T4T6-F1
#
_entry.id   AF-A0A259T4T6-F1
#
_cell.length_a   1.000
_cell.length_b   1.000
_cell.length_c   1.000
_cell.angle_alpha   90.00
_cell.angle_beta   90.00
_cell.angle_gamma   90.00
#
_symmetry.space_group_name_H-M   'P 1'
#
loop_
_entity.id
_entity.type
_entity.pdbx_description
1 polymer ?
#
loop_
_entity_poly.entity_id
_entity_poly.type
_entity_poly.pdbx_seq_one_letter_code
_entity_poly.pdbx_strand_id
1 'polypeptide(L)'
;MNYRKSNIKGLYFMMTELLVRAQLHNDKEATAQILAAFTPKIKASLYQVPADHREDLKQELYIKMIEVIRSFDISDLNLNFESGCTS
;
A
#
# COMPACT_ATOMS: atom_id res chain seq x y z
N MET A 1 -28.32 -8.26 7.31
CA MET A 1 -27.25 -7.50 8.03
C MET A 1 -26.29 -6.94 6.97
N ASN A 2 -26.55 -5.72 6.48
CA ASN A 2 -25.94 -5.16 5.25
C ASN A 2 -24.91 -4.05 5.56
N TYR A 3 -23.86 -4.35 6.34
CA TYR A 3 -22.83 -3.37 6.70
C TYR A 3 -21.43 -3.76 6.19
N ARG A 4 -21.30 -4.31 4.97
CA ARG A 4 -19.97 -4.60 4.39
C ARG A 4 -19.68 -4.05 3.00
N LYS A 5 -20.66 -3.70 2.17
CA LYS A 5 -20.37 -3.26 0.78
C LYS A 5 -19.92 -1.79 0.64
N SER A 6 -20.42 -0.87 1.47
CA SER A 6 -20.08 0.56 1.34
C SER A 6 -18.67 0.92 1.86
N ASN A 7 -18.13 0.19 2.83
CA ASN A 7 -16.83 0.49 3.43
C ASN A 7 -15.65 0.05 2.52
N ILE A 8 -15.83 -1.03 1.75
CA ILE A 8 -14.78 -1.59 0.87
C ILE A 8 -14.43 -0.63 -0.27
N LYS A 9 -15.42 0.10 -0.81
CA LYS A 9 -15.20 1.08 -1.89
C LYS A 9 -14.34 2.25 -1.43
N GLY A 10 -14.57 2.77 -0.22
CA GLY A 10 -13.74 3.84 0.35
C GLY A 10 -12.31 3.39 0.63
N LEU A 11 -12.14 2.17 1.14
CA LEU A 11 -10.83 1.59 1.37
C LEU A 11 -10.04 1.37 0.06
N TYR A 12 -10.70 0.89 -0.99
CA TYR A 12 -10.09 0.69 -2.30
C TYR A 12 -9.66 2.02 -2.95
N PHE A 13 -10.53 3.03 -2.84
CA PHE A 13 -10.23 4.39 -3.32
C PHE A 13 -9.01 4.99 -2.59
N MET A 14 -8.98 4.92 -1.26
CA MET A 14 -7.87 5.44 -0.45
C MET A 14 -6.54 4.73 -0.77
N MET A 15 -6.55 3.41 -0.93
CA MET A 15 -5.34 2.66 -1.27
C MET A 15 -4.81 3.00 -2.68
N THR A 16 -5.72 3.21 -3.63
CA THR A 16 -5.37 3.62 -5.00
C THR A 16 -4.74 5.01 -5.00
N GLU A 17 -5.34 5.95 -4.26
CA GLU A 17 -4.81 7.32 -4.12
C GLU A 17 -3.40 7.31 -3.50
N LEU A 18 -3.20 6.57 -2.41
CA LEU A 18 -1.88 6.45 -1.76
C LEU A 18 -0.84 5.85 -2.72
N LEU A 19 -1.22 4.87 -3.53
CA LEU A 19 -0.32 4.24 -4.50
C LEU A 19 0.10 5.21 -5.60
N VAL A 20 -0.85 5.97 -6.16
CA VAL A 20 -0.58 7.02 -7.15
C VAL A 20 0.34 8.08 -6.55
N ARG A 21 0.07 8.55 -5.33
CA ARG A 21 0.92 9.54 -4.65
C ARG A 21 2.33 9.01 -4.37
N ALA A 22 2.45 7.78 -3.91
CA ALA A 22 3.72 7.15 -3.63
C ALA A 22 4.62 7.06 -4.88
N GLN A 23 4.03 6.74 -6.05
CA GLN A 23 4.78 6.61 -7.30
C GLN A 23 5.00 7.93 -8.03
N LEU A 24 3.94 8.71 -8.31
CA LEU A 24 4.03 9.91 -9.15
C LEU A 24 4.66 11.09 -8.41
N HIS A 25 4.41 11.22 -7.11
CA HIS A 25 4.91 12.34 -6.32
C HIS A 25 6.10 11.97 -5.43
N ASN A 26 6.60 10.72 -5.52
CA ASN A 26 7.61 10.17 -4.60
C ASN A 26 7.24 10.41 -3.11
N ASP A 27 5.94 10.37 -2.81
CA ASP A 27 5.42 10.67 -1.49
C ASP A 27 5.78 9.53 -0.51
N LYS A 28 6.82 9.79 0.30
CA LYS A 28 7.31 8.85 1.32
C LYS A 28 6.27 8.61 2.41
N GLU A 29 5.44 9.60 2.71
CA GLU A 29 4.37 9.47 3.70
C GLU A 29 3.26 8.57 3.16
N ALA A 30 2.90 8.72 1.88
CA ALA A 30 1.96 7.79 1.24
C ALA A 30 2.50 6.35 1.24
N THR A 31 3.79 6.17 0.95
CA THR A 31 4.45 4.85 1.04
C THR A 31 4.38 4.30 2.47
N ALA A 32 4.68 5.11 3.48
CA ALA A 32 4.61 4.72 4.88
C ALA A 32 3.19 4.33 5.31
N GLN A 33 2.16 5.04 4.84
CA GLN A 33 0.76 4.71 5.12
C GLN A 33 0.33 3.37 4.50
N ILE A 34 0.76 3.09 3.26
CA ILE A 34 0.54 1.77 2.64
C ILE A 34 1.18 0.69 3.51
N LEU A 35 2.46 0.83 3.87
CA LEU A 35 3.17 -0.14 4.71
C LEU A 35 2.52 -0.31 6.09
N ALA A 36 2.06 0.78 6.71
CA ALA A 36 1.36 0.75 7.98
C ALA A 36 0.06 -0.06 7.90
N ALA A 37 -0.71 0.08 6.81
CA ALA A 37 -1.93 -0.68 6.60
C ALA A 37 -1.69 -2.20 6.47
N PHE A 38 -0.53 -2.62 5.96
CA PHE A 38 -0.14 -4.03 5.90
C PHE A 38 0.58 -4.54 7.15
N THR A 39 1.05 -3.66 8.03
CA THR A 39 1.77 -4.03 9.26
C THR A 39 1.05 -5.07 10.14
N PRO A 40 -0.28 -5.02 10.34
CA PRO A 40 -0.99 -6.06 11.10
C PRO A 40 -0.84 -7.46 10.49
N LYS A 41 -0.91 -7.56 9.15
CA LYS A 41 -0.75 -8.82 8.42
C LYS A 41 0.70 -9.31 8.47
N ILE A 42 1.65 -8.40 8.29
CA ILE A 42 3.08 -8.70 8.38
C ILE A 42 3.41 -9.26 9.77
N LYS A 43 2.97 -8.58 10.84
CA LYS A 43 3.19 -9.05 12.22
C LYS A 43 2.59 -10.44 12.42
N ALA A 44 1.35 -10.66 11.98
CA ALA A 44 0.69 -11.96 12.08
C ALA A 44 1.49 -13.09 11.38
N SER A 45 2.03 -12.83 10.19
CA SER A 45 2.89 -13.80 9.48
C SER A 45 4.22 -14.04 10.18
N LEU A 46 4.87 -12.99 10.70
CA LEU A 46 6.16 -13.09 11.39
C LEU A 46 6.11 -13.86 12.72
N TYR A 47 4.94 -13.94 13.37
CA TYR A 47 4.80 -14.74 14.60
C TYR A 47 5.10 -16.24 14.38
N GLN A 48 4.98 -16.73 13.15
CA GLN A 48 5.25 -18.12 12.78
C GLN A 48 6.74 -18.42 12.57
N VAL A 49 7.58 -17.38 12.58
CA VAL A 49 9.02 -17.46 12.27
C VAL A 49 9.80 -17.58 13.58
N PRO A 50 10.93 -18.32 13.63
CA PRO A 50 11.82 -18.33 14.79
C PRO A 50 12.31 -16.93 15.14
N ALA A 51 12.40 -16.61 16.44
CA ALA A 51 12.71 -15.26 16.92
C ALA A 51 13.98 -14.67 16.31
N ASP A 52 15.01 -15.50 16.17
CA ASP A 52 16.33 -15.13 15.66
C ASP A 52 16.32 -14.64 14.20
N HIS A 53 15.29 -14.99 13.43
CA HIS A 53 15.14 -14.60 12.02
C HIS A 53 14.04 -13.56 11.79
N ARG A 54 13.29 -13.18 12.83
CA ARG A 54 12.10 -12.32 12.68
C ARG A 54 12.44 -10.92 12.19
N GLU A 55 13.46 -10.29 12.75
CA GLU A 55 13.81 -8.91 12.38
C GLU A 55 14.44 -8.82 10.99
N ASP A 56 15.28 -9.78 10.62
CA ASP A 56 15.87 -9.84 9.28
C ASP A 56 14.78 -10.04 8.22
N LEU A 57 13.91 -11.04 8.40
CA LEU A 57 12.82 -11.32 7.48
C LEU A 57 11.81 -10.16 7.41
N LYS A 58 11.55 -9.50 8.53
CA LYS A 58 10.71 -8.30 8.58
C LYS A 58 11.29 -7.20 7.70
N GLN A 59 12.58 -6.91 7.81
CA GLN A 59 13.24 -5.90 6.98
C GLN A 59 13.19 -6.28 5.50
N GLU A 60 13.50 -7.52 5.16
CA GLU A 60 13.43 -8.01 3.78
C GLU A 60 12.02 -7.85 3.20
N LEU A 61 11.00 -8.18 3.97
CA LEU A 61 9.60 -8.02 3.55
C LEU A 61 9.25 -6.55 3.31
N TYR A 62 9.68 -5.63 4.17
CA TYR A 62 9.48 -4.20 3.94
C TYR A 62 10.19 -3.70 2.68
N ILE A 63 11.42 -4.14 2.42
CA ILE A 63 12.15 -3.81 1.18
C ILE A 63 11.37 -4.31 -0.03
N LYS A 64 10.94 -5.57 -0.03
CA LYS A 64 10.15 -6.16 -1.12
C LYS A 64 8.83 -5.44 -1.35
N MET A 65 8.16 -5.01 -0.29
CA MET A 65 6.94 -4.21 -0.41
C MET A 65 7.19 -2.85 -1.05
N ILE A 66 8.28 -2.18 -0.68
CA ILE A 66 8.65 -0.90 -1.31
C ILE A 66 8.97 -1.11 -2.78
N GLU A 67 9.71 -2.18 -3.14
CA GLU A 67 9.98 -2.53 -4.54
C GLU A 67 8.67 -2.72 -5.32
N VAL A 68 7.74 -3.51 -4.78
CA VAL A 68 6.42 -3.74 -5.39
C VAL A 68 5.63 -2.44 -5.52
N ILE A 69 5.59 -1.60 -4.47
CA ILE A 69 4.91 -0.29 -4.52
C ILE A 69 5.49 0.58 -5.63
N ARG A 70 6.80 0.51 -5.90
CA ARG A 70 7.47 1.31 -6.95
C ARG A 70 7.32 0.73 -8.35
N SER A 71 7.19 -0.59 -8.48
CA SER A 71 7.08 -1.28 -9.77
C SER A 71 5.65 -1.63 -10.16
N PHE A 72 4.67 -1.38 -9.29
CA PHE A 72 3.27 -1.67 -9.57
C PHE A 72 2.79 -0.87 -10.78
N ASP A 73 2.13 -1.52 -11.73
CA ASP A 73 1.60 -0.84 -12.90
C ASP A 73 0.33 -0.06 -12.52
N ILE A 74 0.43 1.27 -12.53
CA ILE A 74 -0.69 2.17 -12.24
C ILE A 74 -1.37 2.70 -13.52
N SER A 75 -0.98 2.23 -14.70
CA SER A 75 -1.53 2.69 -15.98
C SER A 75 -3.05 2.50 -16.03
N ASP A 76 -3.55 1.39 -15.50
CA ASP A 76 -4.98 1.09 -15.39
C ASP A 76 -5.71 1.88 -14.28
N LEU A 77 -4.96 2.48 -13.35
CA LEU A 77 -5.52 3.32 -12.27
C LEU A 77 -5.72 4.77 -12.72
N ASN A 78 -5.15 5.16 -13.88
CA ASN A 78 -5.15 6.53 -14.38
C ASN A 78 -6.49 6.98 -15.02
N LEU A 79 -7.56 6.18 -14.93
CA LEU A 79 -8.83 6.48 -15.60
C LEU A 79 -9.71 7.56 -14.93
N ASN A 80 -9.30 8.21 -13.83
CA ASN A 80 -10.14 9.21 -13.16
C ASN A 80 -9.42 10.41 -12.50
N PHE A 81 -8.10 10.59 -12.64
CA PHE A 81 -7.39 11.72 -12.00
C PHE A 81 -7.10 12.91 -12.93
N GLU A 82 -7.33 12.80 -14.24
CA GLU A 82 -7.17 13.89 -15.22
C GLU A 82 -8.46 14.69 -15.48
N SER A 83 -9.10 15.22 -14.44
CA SER A 83 -10.11 16.28 -14.61
C SER A 83 -9.84 17.47 -13.68
N GLY A 84 -8.60 17.95 -13.66
CA GLY A 84 -8.23 19.10 -12.85
C GLY A 84 -6.80 19.55 -13.01
N CYS A 85 -6.38 19.87 -14.24
CA CYS A 85 -5.31 20.83 -14.53
C CYS A 85 -5.18 21.02 -16.05
N THR A 86 -6.00 21.91 -16.62
CA THR A 86 -5.65 22.62 -17.85
C THR A 86 -5.35 24.06 -17.46
N SER A 87 -4.07 24.43 -17.51
CA SER A 87 -3.61 25.83 -17.42
C SER A 87 -3.99 26.62 -18.67
#